data_AF-A0A6L9GCH4-F1
#
_entry.id   AF-A0A6L9GCH4-F1
#
_cell.length_a   1.000
_cell.length_b   1.000
_cell.length_c   1.000
_cell.angle_alpha   90.00
_cell.angle_beta   90.00
_cell.angle_gamma   90.00
#
_symmetry.space_group_name_H-M   'P 1'
#
loop_
_entity.id
_entity.type
_entity.pdbx_description
1 polymer ?
#
loop_
_entity_poly.entity_id
_entity_poly.type
_entity_poly.pdbx_seq_one_letter_code
_entity_poly.pdbx_strand_id
1 'polypeptide(L)'
;MDRRKDIHLSLTHDQLDDLTSGLEAHRDSFTKLAADAKLGFGLDASYWNGRAVDVQSLLDTVHRLAEEGNVESRAADHEES
;
A
#
# COMPACT_ATOMS: atom_id res chain seq x y z
N MET A 1 -1.80 -18.37 -14.30
CA MET A 1 -2.28 -18.15 -12.93
C MET A 1 -1.21 -17.37 -12.21
N ASP A 2 -1.52 -16.14 -11.82
CA ASP A 2 -0.57 -15.33 -11.05
C ASP A 2 -0.47 -15.92 -9.65
N ARG A 3 0.76 -16.16 -9.17
CA ARG A 3 0.97 -16.81 -7.87
C ARG A 3 0.97 -15.73 -6.80
N ARG A 4 -0.01 -15.79 -5.89
CA ARG A 4 -0.01 -14.96 -4.69
C ARG A 4 1.30 -15.19 -3.94
N LYS A 5 1.97 -14.10 -3.56
CA LYS A 5 3.15 -14.11 -2.70
C LYS A 5 2.73 -13.53 -1.36
N ASP A 6 2.93 -14.29 -0.30
CA ASP A 6 2.70 -13.82 1.06
C ASP A 6 4.04 -13.37 1.66
N ILE A 7 4.06 -12.12 2.14
CA ILE A 7 5.24 -11.51 2.76
C ILE A 7 4.85 -11.12 4.18
N HIS A 8 5.50 -11.73 5.17
CA HIS A 8 5.33 -11.37 6.57
C HIS A 8 6.33 -10.27 6.92
N LEU A 9 5.84 -9.13 7.41
CA LEU A 9 6.65 -7.98 7.78
C LEU A 9 6.44 -7.66 9.26
N SER A 10 7.54 -7.49 9.99
CA SER A 10 7.54 -6.92 11.34
C SER A 10 8.23 -5.57 11.23
N LEU A 11 7.47 -4.50 11.42
CA LEU A 11 7.91 -3.13 11.17
C LEU A 11 7.80 -2.32 12.47
N THR A 12 8.73 -1.38 12.66
CA THR A 12 8.53 -0.30 13.62
C THR A 12 7.46 0.67 13.10
N HIS A 13 7.00 1.58 13.97
CA HIS A 13 6.08 2.64 13.56
C HIS A 13 6.66 3.50 12.42
N ASP A 14 7.89 3.98 12.56
CA ASP A 14 8.55 4.77 11.51
C ASP A 14 8.69 3.99 10.19
N GLN A 15 9.00 2.68 10.24
CA GLN A 15 9.08 1.85 9.03
C GLN A 15 7.73 1.65 8.36
N LEU A 16 6.65 1.59 9.14
CA LEU A 16 5.29 1.53 8.63
C LEU A 16 4.88 2.86 7.96
N ASP A 17 5.23 3.99 8.57
CA ASP A 17 4.99 5.32 8.01
C ASP A 17 5.77 5.54 6.70
N ASP A 18 7.03 5.11 6.66
CA ASP A 18 7.87 5.14 5.46
C ASP A 18 7.28 4.25 4.35
N LEU A 19 6.82 3.04 4.69
CA LEU A 19 6.18 2.13 3.75
C LEU A 19 4.90 2.76 3.17
N THR A 20 4.06 3.33 4.03
CA THR A 20 2.81 3.98 3.64
C THR A 20 3.09 5.14 2.70
N SER A 21 4.00 6.05 3.09
CA SER A 21 4.38 7.21 2.29
C SER A 21 4.97 6.81 0.93
N GLY A 22 5.80 5.76 0.89
CA GLY A 22 6.37 5.24 -0.35
C GLY A 22 5.32 4.68 -1.30
N LEU A 23 4.32 3.97 -0.77
CA LEU A 23 3.20 3.45 -1.55
C LEU A 23 2.29 4.56 -2.08
N GLU A 24 1.99 5.58 -1.27
CA GLU A 24 1.23 6.76 -1.71
C GLU A 24 1.94 7.51 -2.85
N ALA A 25 3.23 7.78 -2.68
CA ALA A 25 4.03 8.43 -3.73
C ALA A 25 4.05 7.60 -5.03
N HIS A 26 4.07 6.27 -4.92
CA HIS A 26 4.04 5.39 -6.09
C HIS A 26 2.68 5.39 -6.79
N ARG A 27 1.57 5.33 -6.03
CA ARG A 27 0.20 5.48 -6.57
C ARG A 27 0.03 6.80 -7.29
N ASP A 28 0.51 7.89 -6.69
CA ASP A 28 0.37 9.23 -7.23
C ASP A 28 1.20 9.41 -8.51
N SER A 29 2.38 8.76 -8.57
CA SER A 29 3.18 8.69 -9.78
C SER A 29 2.45 8.00 -10.93
N PHE A 30 1.74 6.89 -10.68
CA PHE A 30 0.91 6.25 -11.72
C PHE A 30 -0.28 7.11 -12.12
N THR A 31 -0.91 7.80 -11.17
CA THR A 31 -2.00 8.75 -11.47
C THR A 31 -1.53 9.88 -12.39
N LYS A 32 -0.31 10.39 -12.15
CA LYS A 32 0.33 11.37 -13.04
C LYS A 32 0.61 10.79 -14.43
N LEU A 33 1.17 9.59 -14.51
CA LEU A 33 1.40 8.92 -15.80
C LEU A 33 0.09 8.67 -16.56
N ALA A 34 -1.01 8.38 -15.87
CA ALA A 34 -2.33 8.27 -16.49
C ALA A 34 -2.83 9.61 -17.06
N ALA A 35 -2.51 10.73 -16.40
CA ALA A 35 -2.81 12.06 -16.91
C ALA A 35 -1.95 12.39 -18.15
N ASP A 36 -0.65 12.10 -18.09
CA ASP A 36 0.28 12.32 -19.20
C ASP A 36 -0.06 11.45 -20.43
N ALA A 37 -0.56 10.22 -20.20
CA ALA A 37 -1.03 9.32 -21.26
C ALA A 37 -2.19 9.90 -22.07
N LYS A 38 -3.07 10.70 -21.45
CA LYS A 38 -4.16 11.39 -22.17
C LYS A 38 -3.62 12.44 -23.15
N LEU A 39 -2.38 12.89 -22.97
CA LEU A 39 -1.68 13.80 -23.87
C LEU A 39 -0.89 13.05 -24.97
N GLY A 40 -0.99 11.73 -25.03
CA GLY A 40 -0.36 10.90 -26.06
C GLY A 40 1.03 10.39 -25.72
N PHE A 41 1.46 10.46 -24.45
CA PHE A 41 2.77 9.97 -24.01
C PHE A 41 2.69 8.59 -23.34
N GLY A 42 3.51 7.63 -23.78
CA GLY A 42 3.69 6.35 -23.08
C GLY A 42 2.54 5.34 -23.30
N LEU A 43 2.30 4.50 -22.28
CA LEU A 43 1.23 3.49 -22.29
C LEU A 43 -0.15 4.14 -22.08
N ASP A 44 -1.21 3.40 -22.40
CA ASP A 44 -2.60 3.87 -22.27
C ASP A 44 -2.95 4.29 -20.84
N ALA A 45 -3.79 5.32 -20.70
CA ALA A 45 -4.23 5.82 -19.40
C ALA A 45 -4.92 4.73 -18.56
N SER A 46 -5.65 3.80 -19.19
CA SER A 46 -6.28 2.67 -18.49
C SER A 46 -5.28 1.73 -17.82
N TYR A 47 -4.11 1.52 -18.44
CA TYR A 47 -3.04 0.72 -17.84
C TYR A 47 -2.54 1.39 -16.55
N TRP A 48 -2.19 2.68 -16.62
CA TRP A 48 -1.69 3.41 -15.46
C TRP A 48 -2.72 3.54 -14.34
N ASN A 49 -3.99 3.75 -14.68
CA ASN A 49 -5.09 3.74 -13.72
C ASN A 49 -5.21 2.37 -13.03
N GLY A 50 -5.10 1.27 -13.79
CA GLY A 50 -5.08 -0.07 -13.20
C GLY A 50 -3.96 -0.24 -12.18
N ARG A 51 -2.75 0.24 -12.50
CA ARG A 51 -1.61 0.21 -11.57
C ARG A 51 -1.83 1.08 -10.32
N ALA A 52 -2.44 2.25 -10.46
CA ALA A 52 -2.78 3.08 -9.32
C ALA A 52 -3.81 2.39 -8.39
N VAL A 53 -4.80 1.70 -8.96
CA VAL A 53 -5.77 0.89 -8.20
C VAL A 53 -5.10 -0.26 -7.47
N ASP A 54 -4.18 -0.97 -8.13
CA ASP A 54 -3.42 -2.06 -7.48
C ASP A 54 -2.64 -1.57 -6.26
N VAL A 55 -1.98 -0.40 -6.38
CA VAL A 55 -1.22 0.19 -5.25
C VAL A 55 -2.16 0.69 -4.16
N GLN A 56 -3.32 1.26 -4.49
CA GLN A 56 -4.33 1.62 -3.51
C GLN A 56 -4.82 0.40 -2.71
N SER A 57 -5.10 -0.71 -3.40
CA SER A 57 -5.51 -1.95 -2.71
C SER A 57 -4.41 -2.49 -1.78
N LEU A 58 -3.14 -2.27 -2.11
CA LEU A 58 -2.02 -2.62 -1.24
C LEU A 58 -1.95 -1.68 -0.03
N LEU A 59 -2.11 -0.37 -0.21
CA LEU A 59 -2.22 0.61 0.88
C LEU A 59 -3.33 0.23 1.86
N ASP A 60 -4.52 -0.07 1.35
CA ASP A 60 -5.67 -0.48 2.17
C ASP A 60 -5.36 -1.74 2.99
N THR A 61 -4.59 -2.67 2.40
CA THR A 61 -4.13 -3.89 3.10
C THR A 61 -3.12 -3.56 4.20
N VAL A 62 -2.17 -2.67 3.94
CA VAL A 62 -1.16 -2.23 4.93
C VAL A 62 -1.84 -1.54 6.10
N HIS A 63 -2.77 -0.61 5.86
CA HIS A 63 -3.51 0.07 6.92
C HIS A 63 -4.31 -0.91 7.78
N ARG A 64 -5.05 -1.83 7.15
CA ARG A 64 -5.81 -2.85 7.89
C ARG A 64 -4.89 -3.72 8.78
N LEU A 65 -3.76 -4.19 8.24
CA LEU A 65 -2.83 -5.03 9.00
C LEU A 65 -2.17 -4.25 10.15
N ALA A 66 -1.88 -2.96 9.95
CA ALA A 66 -1.36 -2.11 11.00
C ALA A 66 -2.37 -1.91 12.15
N GLU A 67 -3.65 -1.72 11.83
CA GLU A 67 -4.73 -1.64 12.82
C GLU A 67 -4.88 -2.96 13.59
N GLU A 68 -4.86 -4.11 12.89
CA GLU A 68 -4.94 -5.45 13.49
C GLU A 68 -3.77 -5.74 14.44
N GLY A 69 -2.52 -5.45 14.02
CA GLY A 69 -1.34 -5.64 14.87
C GLY A 69 -1.29 -4.74 16.11
N ASN A 70 -1.91 -3.56 16.03
CA ASN A 70 -2.06 -2.66 17.18
C ASN A 70 -3.09 -3.19 18.21
N VAL A 71 -4.10 -3.93 17.75
CA VAL A 71 -5.10 -4.57 18.64
C VAL A 71 -4.49 -5.73 19.42
N GLU A 72 -3.66 -6.57 18.79
CA GLU A 72 -2.96 -7.67 19.48
C GLU A 72 -1.98 -7.16 20.54
N SER A 73 -1.26 -6.08 20.24
CA SER A 73 -0.30 -5.48 21.16
C SER A 73 -0.98 -4.91 22.43
N ARG A 74 -2.15 -4.29 22.28
CA ARG A 74 -2.95 -3.78 23.43
C ARG A 74 -3.59 -4.87 24.28
N ALA A 75 -3.88 -6.04 23.71
CA ALA A 75 -4.42 -7.17 24.45
C ALA A 75 -3.35 -7.84 25.34
N ALA A 76 -2.11 -7.95 24.83
CA ALA A 76 -0.98 -8.51 25.57
C ALA A 76 -0.62 -7.67 26.82
N ASP A 77 -0.68 -6.34 26.72
CA ASP A 77 -0.41 -5.45 27.85
C ASP A 77 -1.46 -5.54 28.99
N HIS A 78 -2.65 -6.10 28.71
CA HIS A 78 -3.74 -6.19 29.71
C HIS A 78 -3.77 -7.51 30.48
N GLU A 79 -3.08 -8.55 30.02
CA GLU A 79 -2.99 -9.84 30.72
C GLU A 79 -1.80 -9.93 31.69
N GLU A 80 -0.87 -8.96 31.68
CA GLU A 80 0.31 -8.93 32.56
C GLU A 80 0.20 -7.97 33.76
N SER A 81 -1.03 -7.54 34.13
CA SER A 81 -1.30 -6.67 35.30
C SER A 81 -2.10 -7.33 36.41
#